data_AF-A0A259RWI1-F1
#
_entry.id   AF-A0A259RWI1-F1
#
_cell.length_a   1.000
_cell.length_b   1.000
_cell.length_c   1.000
_cell.angle_alpha   90.00
_cell.angle_beta   90.00
_cell.angle_gamma   90.00
#
_symmetry.space_group_name_H-M   'P 1'
#
loop_
_entity.id
_entity.type
_entity.pdbx_description
1 polymer ?
#
loop_
_entity_poly.entity_id
_entity_poly.type
_entity_poly.pdbx_seq_one_letter_code
_entity_poly.pdbx_strand_id
1 'polypeptide(L)' 'MRRMTEESIRQGEEVKKISSWAAIFFAPTIVAGIYGMNFHVIPELAWPFGYPMAIGLMVGGAFVLYLVFKKRGWL' A
#
# COMPACT_ATOMS: atom_id res chain seq x y z
N MET A 1 28.67 -21.43 11.18
CA MET A 1 28.58 -20.38 10.13
C MET A 1 27.44 -20.63 9.15
N ARG A 2 27.40 -21.75 8.39
CA ARG A 2 26.33 -22.01 7.40
C ARG A 2 24.89 -21.90 7.92
N ARG A 3 24.58 -22.47 9.10
CA ARG A 3 23.25 -22.34 9.72
C ARG A 3 22.84 -20.89 9.98
N MET A 4 23.74 -20.04 10.50
CA MET A 4 23.41 -18.63 10.74
C MET A 4 23.12 -17.89 9.43
N THR A 5 23.84 -18.20 8.35
CA THR A 5 23.58 -17.61 7.02
C THR A 5 22.22 -18.04 6.47
N GLU A 6 21.84 -19.31 6.60
CA GLU A 6 20.52 -19.82 6.19
C GLU A 6 19.39 -19.15 6.97
N GLU A 7 19.59 -18.93 8.28
CA GLU A 7 18.61 -18.23 9.11
C GLU A 7 18.49 -16.74 8.76
N SER A 8 19.62 -16.06 8.48
CA SER A 8 19.60 -14.66 8.03
C SER A 8 18.90 -14.49 6.68
N ILE A 9 19.09 -15.42 5.74
CA ILE A 9 18.38 -15.39 4.45
C ILE A 9 16.88 -15.58 4.66
N ARG A 10 16.49 -16.54 5.50
CA ARG A 10 15.07 -16.78 5.84
C ARG A 10 14.43 -15.55 6.50
N GLN A 11 15.13 -14.92 7.44
CA GLN A 11 14.67 -13.67 8.06
C GLN A 11 14.53 -12.53 7.03
N GLY A 12 15.46 -12.42 6.08
CA GLY A 12 15.39 -11.41 5.02
C GLY A 12 14.15 -11.55 4.14
N GLU A 13 13.78 -12.79 3.78
CA GLU A 13 12.55 -13.07 3.02
C GLU A 13 11.27 -12.77 3.83
N GLU A 14 11.24 -13.10 5.13
CA GLU A 14 10.11 -12.78 6.01
C GLU A 14 9.91 -11.26 6.16
N VAL A 15 10.99 -10.52 6.41
CA VAL A 15 10.94 -9.05 6.52
C VAL A 15 10.42 -8.44 5.23
N LYS A 16 10.91 -8.91 4.07
CA LYS A 16 10.48 -8.46 2.75
C LYS A 16 8.98 -8.69 2.53
N LYS A 17 8.44 -9.83 2.97
CA LYS A 17 7.02 -10.15 2.89
C LYS A 17 6.17 -9.23 3.77
N ILE A 18 6.58 -9.03 5.02
CA ILE A 18 5.88 -8.14 5.97
C ILE A 18 5.89 -6.70 5.47
N SER A 19 7.04 -6.20 5.02
CA SER A 19 7.17 -4.83 4.49
C SER A 19 6.35 -4.63 3.21
N SER A 20 6.26 -5.65 2.35
CA SER A 20 5.41 -5.59 1.14
C SER A 20 3.93 -5.48 1.49
N TRP A 21 3.44 -6.28 2.44
CA TRP A 21 2.07 -6.17 2.94
C TRP A 21 1.80 -4.83 3.63
N ALA A 22 2.74 -4.33 4.44
CA ALA A 22 2.62 -3.03 5.08
C ALA A 22 2.47 -1.91 4.04
N ALA A 23 3.27 -1.93 2.97
CA ALA A 23 3.16 -0.93 1.90
C ALA A 23 1.81 -0.97 1.17
N ILE A 24 1.24 -2.16 0.93
CA ILE A 24 -0.09 -2.33 0.33
C ILE A 24 -1.18 -1.69 1.20
N PHE A 25 -1.10 -1.83 2.52
CA PHE A 25 -2.08 -1.23 3.45
C PHE A 25 -1.85 0.27 3.70
N PHE A 26 -0.60 0.74 3.67
CA PHE A 26 -0.30 2.16 3.90
C PHE A 26 -0.79 3.06 2.76
N ALA A 27 -0.67 2.60 1.50
CA ALA A 27 -1.09 3.38 0.34
C ALA A 27 -2.55 3.89 0.44
N PRO A 28 -3.57 3.04 0.65
CA PRO A 28 -4.94 3.51 0.82
C PRO A 28 -5.16 4.28 2.13
N THR A 29 -4.42 3.96 3.20
CA THR A 29 -4.54 4.68 4.49
C THR A 29 -4.15 6.14 4.35
N ILE A 30 -3.10 6.47 3.59
CA ILE A 30 -2.69 7.86 3.34
C ILE A 30 -3.79 8.62 2.59
N VAL A 31 -4.36 8.01 1.56
CA VAL A 31 -5.46 8.61 0.78
C VAL A 31 -6.69 8.81 1.67
N ALA A 32 -7.07 7.82 2.46
CA ALA A 32 -8.16 7.91 3.42
C ALA A 32 -7.92 9.02 4.47
N GLY A 33 -6.67 9.16 4.94
CA GLY A 33 -6.29 10.24 5.85
C GLY A 33 -6.46 11.62 5.21
N ILE A 34 -5.95 11.83 4.00
CA ILE A 34 -6.07 13.11 3.27
C ILE A 34 -7.54 13.46 3.01
N TYR A 35 -8.34 12.51 2.52
CA TYR A 35 -9.78 12.73 2.25
C TYR A 35 -10.67 12.72 3.51
N GLY A 36 -10.17 12.23 4.64
CA GLY A 36 -10.86 12.23 5.94
C GLY A 36 -10.61 13.49 6.77
N MET A 37 -9.68 14.37 6.36
CA MET A 37 -9.43 15.64 7.03
C MET A 37 -10.56 16.64 6.78
N ASN A 38 -10.96 17.37 7.82
CA ASN A 38 -12.03 18.40 7.79
C ASN A 38 -11.61 19.66 7.03
N PHE A 39 -11.27 19.55 5.75
CA PHE A 39 -10.99 20.70 4.91
C PHE A 39 -12.29 21.30 4.39
N HIS A 40 -12.54 22.57 4.70
CA HIS A 40 -13.73 23.34 4.28
C HIS A 40 -13.73 23.70 2.78
N VAL A 41 -12.56 23.62 2.12
CA VAL A 41 -12.38 23.87 0.68
C VAL A 41 -11.46 22.78 0.12
N ILE A 42 -12.05 21.67 -0.31
CA ILE A 42 -11.37 20.70 -1.19
C ILE A 42 -11.99 20.88 -2.59
N PRO A 43 -11.32 21.54 -3.55
CA PRO A 43 -11.89 21.82 -4.87
C PRO A 43 -12.31 20.56 -5.63
N GLU A 44 -11.69 19.42 -5.34
CA GLU A 44 -12.00 18.10 -5.90
C GLU A 44 -13.34 17.51 -5.42
N LEU A 45 -13.86 17.97 -4.27
CA LEU A 45 -15.10 17.48 -3.65
C LEU A 45 -16.36 18.18 -4.21
N ALA A 46 -16.19 19.31 -4.90
CA ALA A 46 -17.28 19.96 -5.65
C ALA A 46 -17.72 19.13 -6.87
N TRP A 47 -16.90 18.16 -7.30
CA TRP A 47 -17.25 17.22 -8.35
C TRP A 47 -17.89 15.96 -7.74
N PRO A 48 -19.13 15.57 -8.15
CA PRO A 48 -19.75 14.32 -7.70
C PRO A 48 -18.91 13.04 -7.89
N PHE A 49 -17.88 13.06 -8.75
CA PHE A 49 -16.99 11.92 -8.97
C PHE A 49 -15.72 11.92 -8.10
N GLY A 50 -15.44 12.97 -7.32
CA GLY A 50 -14.23 13.07 -6.50
C GLY A 50 -14.12 11.95 -5.46
N TYR A 51 -15.21 11.65 -4.76
CA TYR A 51 -15.24 10.59 -3.73
C TYR A 51 -15.13 9.17 -4.33
N PRO A 52 -15.88 8.80 -5.39
CA PRO A 52 -15.65 7.55 -6.11
C PRO A 52 -14.24 7.41 -6.69
N MET A 53 -13.65 8.48 -7.23
CA MET A 53 -12.27 8.47 -7.74
C MET A 53 -11.25 8.22 -6.63
N ALA A 54 -11.41 8.83 -5.46
CA ALA A 54 -10.52 8.59 -4.32
C ALA A 54 -10.55 7.11 -3.89
N ILE A 55 -11.74 6.49 -3.86
CA ILE A 55 -11.88 5.05 -3.61
C ILE A 55 -11.22 4.23 -4.72
N GLY A 56 -11.43 4.61 -5.98
CA GLY A 56 -10.76 4.00 -7.13
C GLY A 56 -9.23 4.07 -7.04
N LEU A 57 -8.68 5.19 -6.59
CA LEU A 57 -7.24 5.37 -6.35
C LEU A 57 -6.74 4.53 -5.18
N MET A 58 -7.50 4.41 -4.09
CA MET A 58 -7.15 3.55 -2.95
C MET A 58 -7.07 2.08 -3.36
N VAL A 59 -8.14 1.57 -3.97
CA VAL A 59 -8.23 0.18 -4.40
C VAL A 59 -7.26 -0.09 -5.54
N GLY A 60 -7.20 0.80 -6.53
CA GLY A 60 -6.30 0.70 -7.67
C GLY A 60 -4.82 0.74 -7.25
N GLY A 61 -4.44 1.65 -6.35
CA GLY A 61 -3.09 1.76 -5.82
C GLY A 61 -2.67 0.52 -5.03
N ALA A 62 -3.54 0.04 -4.13
CA ALA A 62 -3.30 -1.21 -3.40
C ALA A 62 -3.18 -2.41 -4.35
N PHE A 63 -4.02 -2.48 -5.38
CA PHE A 63 -4.00 -3.55 -6.38
C PHE A 63 -2.74 -3.51 -7.25
N VAL A 64 -2.30 -2.33 -7.69
CA VAL A 64 -1.05 -2.14 -8.44
C VAL A 64 0.14 -2.58 -7.58
N LEU A 65 0.22 -2.17 -6.32
CA LEU A 65 1.29 -2.60 -5.42
C LEU A 65 1.27 -4.12 -5.20
N TYR A 66 0.08 -4.70 -4.99
CA TYR A 66 -0.07 -6.15 -4.88
C TYR A 66 0.45 -6.88 -6.12
N LEU A 67 0.08 -6.45 -7.33
CA LEU A 67 0.55 -7.06 -8.57
C LEU A 67 2.06 -6.93 -8.75
N VAL A 68 2.64 -5.77 -8.42
CA VAL A 68 4.09 -5.53 -8.51
C VAL A 68 4.84 -6.44 -7.55
N PHE A 69 4.44 -6.51 -6.28
CA PHE A 69 5.09 -7.37 -5.29
C PHE A 69 4.90 -8.85 -5.59
N LYS A 70 3.71 -9.25 -6.08
CA LYS A 70 3.45 -10.63 -6.52
C LYS A 70 4.35 -11.02 -7.69
N LYS A 71 4.48 -10.16 -8.70
CA LYS A 71 5.33 -10.42 -9.87
C LYS A 71 6.82 -10.54 -9.49
N ARG A 72 7.25 -9.84 -8.45
CA ARG A 72 8.63 -9.91 -7.95
C ARG A 72 8.87 -11.08 -6.98
N GLY A 73 7.84 -11.85 -6.60
CA GLY A 73 7.96 -12.92 -5.62
C GLY A 73 8.27 -12.41 -4.21
N TRP A 74 7.70 -11.26 -3.85
CA TRP A 74 7.89 -10.63 -2.53
C TRP A 74 6.72 -10.90 -1.58
N LEU A 75 5.67 -11.59 -2.05
CA LEU A 75 4.46 -11.96 -1.31
C LEU A 75 4.40 -13.47 -1.08
#